data_AF-A0A5C5ZQI5-F1
#
_entry.id   AF-A0A5C5ZQI5-F1
#
_cell.length_a   1.000
_cell.length_b   1.000
_cell.length_c   1.000
_cell.angle_alpha   90.00
_cell.angle_beta   90.00
_cell.angle_gamma   90.00
#
_symmetry.space_group_name_H-M   'P 1'
#
loop_
_entity.id
_entity.type
_entity.pdbx_description
1 polymer ?
#
loop_
_entity_poly.entity_id
_entity_poly.type
_entity_poly.pdbx_seq_one_letter_code
_entity_poly.pdbx_strand_id
1 'polypeptide(L)'
;MLPSPNAVKLYKRWLSTAREERSETAIPNELPWHSRCAVAELTRFALECQQSQEDSQTEIRLFTGTITSNVYDIDWTKQVCQFLDAGGAIRILVWNDHISGSVKRRLSPITDHPAGRVIKSGTRRGGEDLNHFYVVGDQAFRKEAPHDYCDGEKFSDVEPEIPAQICFNDPKEAMNLIGIFDQVWEACEK
;
A
#
# COMPACT_ATOMS: atom_id res chain seq x y z
N MET A 1 21.89 -4.71 -9.15
CA MET A 1 21.91 -3.88 -10.37
C MET A 1 20.73 -2.91 -10.26
N LEU A 2 20.94 -1.60 -10.42
CA LEU A 2 19.82 -0.64 -10.39
C LEU A 2 18.93 -0.83 -11.63
N PRO A 3 17.60 -0.64 -11.53
CA PRO A 3 16.72 -0.80 -12.67
C PRO A 3 17.05 0.23 -13.74
N SER A 4 17.01 -0.19 -15.00
CA SER A 4 17.19 0.74 -16.12
C SER A 4 16.11 1.84 -16.05
N PRO A 5 16.47 3.14 -16.19
CA PRO A 5 15.49 4.23 -16.20
C PRO A 5 14.36 4.03 -17.22
N ASN A 6 14.67 3.37 -18.35
CA ASN A 6 13.67 3.03 -19.36
C ASN A 6 12.67 1.99 -18.87
N ALA A 7 13.12 0.96 -18.14
CA ALA A 7 12.23 -0.05 -17.55
C ALA A 7 11.28 0.58 -16.53
N VAL A 8 11.80 1.45 -15.66
CA VAL A 8 10.99 2.19 -14.69
C VAL A 8 9.94 3.05 -15.38
N LYS A 9 10.33 3.77 -16.44
CA LYS A 9 9.41 4.60 -17.23
C LYS A 9 8.32 3.78 -17.91
N LEU A 10 8.66 2.64 -18.50
CA LEU A 10 7.69 1.76 -19.16
C LEU A 10 6.70 1.17 -18.16
N TYR A 11 7.17 0.71 -16.99
CA TYR A 11 6.27 0.16 -15.96
C TYR A 11 5.34 1.24 -15.39
N LYS A 12 5.85 2.44 -15.08
CA LYS A 12 5.00 3.57 -14.68
C LYS A 12 3.94 3.91 -15.72
N ARG A 13 4.30 3.87 -17.01
CA ARG A 13 3.34 4.09 -18.09
C ARG A 13 2.26 3.00 -18.13
N TRP A 14 2.63 1.73 -17.97
CA TRP A 14 1.67 0.63 -17.92
C TRP A 14 0.67 0.81 -16.76
N LEU A 15 1.16 1.14 -15.56
CA LEU A 15 0.31 1.44 -14.41
C LEU A 15 -0.63 2.62 -14.67
N SER A 16 -0.11 3.74 -15.21
CA SER A 16 -0.93 4.92 -15.51
C SER A 16 -2.01 4.62 -16.53
N THR A 17 -1.69 3.90 -17.60
CA THR A 17 -2.66 3.49 -18.62
C THR A 17 -3.74 2.60 -18.01
N ALA A 18 -3.38 1.60 -17.21
CA ALA A 18 -4.37 0.74 -16.56
C ALA A 18 -5.25 1.48 -15.55
N ARG A 19 -4.70 2.46 -14.82
CA ARG A 19 -5.47 3.36 -13.95
C ARG A 19 -6.46 4.19 -14.75
N GLU A 20 -6.00 4.86 -15.81
CA GLU A 20 -6.81 5.72 -16.68
C GLU A 20 -7.94 4.94 -17.36
N GLU A 21 -7.65 3.71 -17.80
CA GLU A 21 -8.62 2.82 -18.44
C GLU A 21 -9.51 2.06 -17.44
N ARG A 22 -9.24 2.16 -16.13
CA ARG A 22 -9.86 1.34 -15.08
C ARG A 22 -9.83 -0.15 -15.44
N SER A 23 -8.64 -0.62 -15.81
CA SER A 23 -8.44 -2.00 -16.27
C SER A 23 -8.72 -3.01 -15.16
N GLU A 24 -9.49 -4.04 -15.50
CA GLU A 24 -9.71 -5.24 -14.68
C GLU A 24 -8.54 -6.23 -14.80
N THR A 25 -7.62 -6.00 -15.75
CA THR A 25 -6.47 -6.89 -15.96
C THR A 25 -5.41 -6.64 -14.89
N ALA A 26 -5.12 -7.67 -14.10
CA ALA A 26 -4.08 -7.61 -13.09
C ALA A 26 -2.69 -7.38 -13.73
N ILE A 27 -1.96 -6.39 -13.20
CA ILE A 27 -0.58 -6.10 -13.58
C ILE A 27 0.36 -6.81 -12.61
N PRO A 28 1.36 -7.57 -13.11
CA PRO A 28 2.35 -8.20 -12.25
C PRO A 28 3.25 -7.17 -11.56
N ASN A 29 3.63 -7.48 -10.33
CA ASN A 29 4.47 -6.68 -9.47
C ASN A 29 5.47 -7.59 -8.75
N GLU A 30 6.57 -7.91 -9.42
CA GLU A 30 7.53 -8.91 -8.91
C GLU A 30 8.73 -8.29 -8.17
N LEU A 31 9.29 -7.21 -8.73
CA LEU A 31 10.50 -6.58 -8.20
C LEU A 31 10.16 -5.49 -7.15
N PRO A 32 11.02 -5.28 -6.13
CA PRO A 32 10.84 -4.22 -5.14
C PRO A 32 10.59 -2.82 -5.74
N TRP A 33 11.31 -2.45 -6.80
CA TRP A 33 11.10 -1.14 -7.44
C TRP A 33 9.72 -1.03 -8.12
N HIS A 34 9.13 -2.15 -8.56
CA HIS A 34 7.75 -2.19 -9.02
C HIS A 34 6.81 -1.80 -7.87
N SER A 35 7.03 -2.35 -6.67
CA SER A 35 6.20 -2.07 -5.49
C SER A 35 6.16 -0.58 -5.16
N ARG A 36 7.31 0.10 -5.21
CA ARG A 36 7.38 1.56 -5.03
C ARG A 36 6.56 2.31 -6.08
N CYS A 37 6.66 1.91 -7.35
CA CYS A 37 5.89 2.54 -8.43
C CYS A 37 4.38 2.30 -8.28
N ALA A 38 3.99 1.07 -7.92
CA ALA A 38 2.61 0.66 -7.76
C ALA A 38 1.91 1.38 -6.61
N VAL A 39 2.56 1.43 -5.44
CA VAL A 39 2.03 2.14 -4.27
C VAL A 39 1.87 3.63 -4.56
N ALA A 40 2.83 4.26 -5.22
CA ALA A 40 2.70 5.67 -5.63
C ALA A 40 1.52 5.89 -6.59
N GLU A 41 1.33 5.00 -7.57
CA GLU A 41 0.23 5.14 -8.53
C GLU A 41 -1.14 4.87 -7.89
N LEU A 42 -1.23 3.92 -6.94
CA LEU A 42 -2.45 3.69 -6.14
C LEU A 42 -2.77 4.88 -5.23
N THR A 43 -1.78 5.51 -4.59
CA THR A 43 -2.02 6.75 -3.82
C THR A 43 -2.51 7.89 -4.70
N ARG A 44 -1.97 8.03 -5.92
CA ARG A 44 -2.47 9.01 -6.89
C ARG A 44 -3.93 8.71 -7.25
N PHE A 45 -4.25 7.45 -7.53
CA PHE A 45 -5.62 7.04 -7.80
C PHE A 45 -6.57 7.35 -6.64
N ALA A 46 -6.13 7.16 -5.40
CA ALA A 46 -6.91 7.50 -4.21
C ALA A 46 -7.21 9.02 -4.14
N LEU A 47 -6.21 9.85 -4.43
CA LEU A 47 -6.38 11.30 -4.48
C LEU A 47 -7.37 11.73 -5.58
N GLU A 48 -7.27 11.14 -6.78
CA GLU A 48 -8.21 11.41 -7.88
C GLU A 48 -9.65 10.98 -7.54
N CYS A 49 -9.81 9.82 -6.87
CA CYS A 49 -11.12 9.37 -6.39
C CYS A 49 -11.69 10.34 -5.36
N GLN A 50 -10.89 10.75 -4.37
CA GLN A 50 -11.33 11.72 -3.37
C GLN A 50 -11.71 13.07 -3.97
N GLN A 51 -10.96 13.58 -4.94
CA GLN A 51 -11.23 14.87 -5.59
C GLN A 51 -12.45 14.83 -6.51
N SER A 52 -12.88 13.65 -6.97
CA SER A 52 -14.05 13.48 -7.83
C SER A 52 -15.32 13.12 -7.07
N GLN A 53 -15.24 12.90 -5.75
CA GLN A 53 -16.35 12.55 -4.88
C GLN A 53 -16.57 13.66 -3.84
N GLU A 54 -17.60 14.49 -4.04
CA GLU A 54 -17.88 15.61 -3.12
C GLU A 54 -18.39 15.13 -1.74
N ASP A 55 -19.10 14.00 -1.67
CA ASP A 55 -19.83 13.57 -0.46
C ASP A 55 -19.36 12.24 0.14
N SER A 56 -18.41 11.53 -0.48
CA SER A 56 -17.90 10.25 0.03
C SER A 56 -16.40 10.27 0.25
N GLN A 57 -16.00 9.83 1.45
CA GLN A 57 -14.59 9.69 1.80
C GLN A 57 -14.02 8.42 1.15
N THR A 58 -13.03 8.60 0.28
CA THR A 58 -12.17 7.51 -0.17
C THR A 58 -11.24 7.10 0.97
N GLU A 59 -11.10 5.80 1.19
CA GLU A 59 -10.24 5.26 2.24
C GLU A 59 -9.14 4.36 1.65
N ILE A 60 -7.93 4.52 2.15
CA ILE A 60 -6.79 3.63 1.91
C ILE A 60 -6.64 2.67 3.09
N ARG A 61 -6.60 1.37 2.81
CA ARG A 61 -6.30 0.33 3.80
C ARG A 61 -4.98 -0.36 3.43
N LEU A 62 -4.00 -0.27 4.31
CA LEU A 62 -2.69 -0.90 4.13
C LEU A 62 -2.47 -1.97 5.19
N PHE A 63 -2.43 -3.23 4.79
CA PHE A 63 -1.97 -4.35 5.61
C PHE A 63 -0.55 -4.74 5.16
N THR A 64 0.43 -4.56 6.03
CA THR A 64 1.83 -4.95 5.73
C THR A 64 2.54 -5.56 6.91
N GLY A 65 3.52 -6.43 6.68
CA GLY A 65 4.38 -6.96 7.74
C GLY A 65 5.41 -5.94 8.25
N THR A 66 5.83 -4.98 7.41
CA THR A 66 6.78 -3.93 7.80
C THR A 66 6.69 -2.71 6.89
N ILE A 67 6.99 -1.54 7.44
CA ILE A 67 7.10 -0.30 6.66
C ILE A 67 8.59 -0.05 6.36
N THR A 68 8.99 -0.26 5.11
CA THR A 68 10.36 -0.03 4.64
C THR A 68 10.47 1.24 3.79
N SER A 69 11.62 1.93 3.88
CA SER A 69 11.95 3.09 3.06
C SER A 69 12.03 2.82 1.57
N ASN A 70 12.21 1.55 1.20
CA ASN A 70 12.41 1.16 -0.19
C ASN A 70 11.09 1.04 -0.95
N VAL A 71 9.96 1.03 -0.24
CA VAL A 71 8.61 1.04 -0.81
C VAL A 71 7.85 2.30 -0.35
N TYR A 72 7.87 2.60 0.95
CA TYR A 72 7.18 3.72 1.58
C TYR A 72 8.16 4.86 1.89
N ASP A 73 8.59 5.55 0.83
CA ASP A 73 9.55 6.63 0.92
C ASP A 73 8.92 7.99 1.32
N ILE A 74 9.75 9.04 1.28
CA ILE A 74 9.32 10.41 1.60
C ILE A 74 8.27 10.92 0.60
N ASP A 75 8.34 10.49 -0.66
CA ASP A 75 7.43 10.97 -1.71
C ASP A 75 6.09 10.25 -1.65
N TRP A 76 6.07 8.98 -1.24
CA TRP A 76 4.83 8.31 -0.83
C TRP A 76 4.18 9.02 0.36
N THR A 77 4.96 9.34 1.40
CA THR A 77 4.44 10.04 2.59
C THR A 77 3.79 11.37 2.21
N LYS A 78 4.44 12.18 1.36
CA LYS A 78 3.88 13.44 0.85
C LYS A 78 2.57 13.24 0.09
N GLN A 79 2.49 12.21 -0.76
CA GLN A 79 1.27 11.92 -1.52
C GLN A 79 0.12 11.48 -0.60
N VAL A 80 0.41 10.70 0.45
CA VAL A 80 -0.59 10.35 1.46
C VAL A 80 -1.08 11.59 2.21
N CYS A 81 -0.19 12.51 2.61
CA CYS A 81 -0.60 13.77 3.21
C CYS A 81 -1.51 14.58 2.27
N GLN A 82 -1.17 14.70 0.99
CA GLN A 82 -2.02 15.39 0.00
C GLN A 82 -3.42 14.75 -0.12
N PHE A 83 -3.48 13.41 -0.09
CA PHE A 83 -4.73 12.67 -0.09
C PHE A 83 -5.56 12.89 1.18
N LEU A 84 -4.91 12.93 2.34
CA LEU A 84 -5.55 13.23 3.62
C LEU A 84 -6.09 14.66 3.65
N ASP A 85 -5.30 15.63 3.19
CA ASP A 85 -5.68 17.04 3.08
C ASP A 85 -6.86 17.27 2.12
N ALA A 86 -7.03 16.38 1.13
CA ALA A 86 -8.17 16.37 0.20
C ALA A 86 -9.44 15.74 0.81
N GLY A 87 -9.40 15.28 2.06
CA GLY A 87 -10.54 14.68 2.76
C GLY A 87 -10.54 13.14 2.81
N GLY A 88 -9.50 12.49 2.28
CA GLY A 88 -9.34 11.05 2.34
C GLY A 88 -9.04 10.53 3.75
N ALA A 89 -9.07 9.21 3.92
CA ALA A 89 -8.66 8.53 5.15
C ALA A 89 -7.67 7.41 4.88
N ILE A 90 -6.77 7.15 5.82
CA ILE A 90 -5.84 6.01 5.74
C ILE A 90 -5.78 5.23 7.06
N ARG A 91 -5.91 3.91 6.95
CA ARG A 91 -5.68 2.95 8.04
C ARG A 91 -4.53 2.02 7.66
N ILE A 92 -3.50 1.98 8.49
CA ILE A 92 -2.32 1.13 8.30
C ILE A 92 -2.25 0.11 9.44
N LEU A 93 -2.34 -1.17 9.09
CA LEU A 93 -2.12 -2.29 9.99
C LEU A 93 -0.74 -2.88 9.71
N VAL A 94 0.16 -2.78 10.69
CA VAL A 94 1.50 -3.37 10.63
C VAL A 94 1.50 -4.69 11.40
N TRP A 95 1.61 -5.81 10.71
CA TRP A 95 1.66 -7.14 11.32
C TRP A 95 3.07 -7.45 11.82
N ASN A 96 3.41 -6.81 12.93
CA ASN A 96 4.70 -6.88 13.57
C ASN A 96 4.57 -6.55 15.06
N ASP A 97 5.57 -6.92 15.85
CA ASP A 97 5.64 -6.59 17.28
C ASP A 97 6.27 -5.21 17.52
N HIS A 98 7.05 -4.71 16.57
CA HIS A 98 7.71 -3.40 16.66
C HIS A 98 7.66 -2.59 15.36
N ILE A 99 7.78 -1.28 15.52
CA ILE A 99 7.98 -0.30 14.44
C ILE A 99 9.24 0.48 14.81
N SER A 100 10.25 0.48 13.95
CA SER A 100 11.51 1.18 14.21
C SER A 100 11.32 2.70 14.35
N GLY A 101 12.18 3.38 15.11
CA GLY A 101 12.06 4.82 15.34
C GLY A 101 12.15 5.66 14.06
N SER A 102 12.96 5.23 13.09
CA SER A 102 13.08 5.89 11.78
C SER A 102 11.80 5.80 10.95
N VAL A 103 11.08 4.68 11.06
CA VAL A 103 9.76 4.49 10.44
C VAL A 103 8.71 5.32 11.15
N LYS A 104 8.68 5.33 12.49
CA LYS A 104 7.74 6.15 13.27
C LYS A 104 7.81 7.63 12.88
N ARG A 105 9.02 8.18 12.72
CA ARG A 105 9.21 9.57 12.29
C ARG A 105 8.62 9.87 10.90
N ARG A 106 8.60 8.89 10.00
CA ARG A 106 8.02 9.06 8.66
C ARG A 106 6.52 8.91 8.64
N LEU A 107 5.99 8.06 9.51
CA LEU A 107 4.57 7.89 9.68
C LEU A 107 3.95 9.02 10.51
N SER A 108 4.75 9.83 11.22
CA SER A 108 4.21 10.90 12.06
C SER A 108 3.29 11.87 11.32
N PRO A 109 3.60 12.38 10.10
CA PRO A 109 2.69 13.26 9.39
C PRO A 109 1.35 12.59 9.04
N ILE A 110 1.33 11.26 8.93
CA ILE A 110 0.12 10.47 8.70
C ILE A 110 -0.64 10.31 10.01
N THR A 111 0.01 9.91 11.11
CA THR A 111 -0.64 9.68 12.40
C THR A 111 -1.05 10.95 13.13
N ASP A 112 -0.42 12.08 12.81
CA ASP A 112 -0.75 13.39 13.36
C ASP A 112 -1.99 13.98 12.67
N HIS A 113 -2.38 13.45 11.50
CA HIS A 113 -3.61 13.82 10.80
C HIS A 113 -4.81 13.06 11.39
N PRO A 114 -5.97 13.71 11.64
CA PRO A 114 -7.12 13.06 12.29
C PRO A 114 -7.70 11.87 11.52
N ALA A 115 -7.56 11.87 10.19
CA ALA A 115 -8.00 10.79 9.32
C ALA A 115 -6.92 9.72 9.03
N GLY A 116 -5.74 9.83 9.66
CA GLY A 116 -4.65 8.86 9.51
C GLY A 116 -4.43 8.05 10.78
N ARG A 117 -4.56 6.72 10.68
CA ARG A 117 -4.38 5.81 11.81
C ARG A 117 -3.42 4.68 11.48
N VAL A 118 -2.55 4.37 12.42
CA VAL A 118 -1.59 3.26 12.32
C VAL A 118 -1.70 2.40 13.56
N ILE A 119 -1.92 1.10 13.40
CA ILE A 119 -1.87 0.12 14.48
C ILE A 119 -0.84 -0.96 14.16
N LYS A 120 -0.39 -1.66 15.20
CA LYS A 120 0.45 -2.83 15.06
C LYS A 120 -0.25 -4.03 15.68
N SER A 121 -0.05 -5.22 15.12
CA SER A 121 -0.64 -6.45 15.64
C SER A 121 -0.04 -6.89 16.98
N GLY A 122 1.20 -6.46 17.28
CA GLY A 122 1.90 -6.91 18.48
C GLY A 122 2.46 -8.33 18.38
N THR A 123 2.40 -8.95 17.19
CA THR A 123 2.89 -10.31 16.94
C THR A 123 3.50 -10.43 15.56
N ARG A 124 4.43 -11.39 15.40
CA ARG A 124 4.94 -11.85 14.10
C ARG A 124 4.41 -13.24 13.72
N ARG A 125 3.69 -13.91 14.64
CA ARG A 125 3.26 -15.30 14.44
C ARG A 125 2.26 -15.40 13.28
N GLY A 126 2.51 -16.33 12.36
CA GLY A 126 1.65 -16.59 11.20
C GLY A 126 1.63 -15.46 10.18
N GLY A 127 2.49 -14.45 10.30
CA GLY A 127 2.53 -13.34 9.34
C GLY A 127 3.01 -13.74 7.94
N GLU A 128 3.84 -14.77 7.86
CA GLU A 128 4.30 -15.34 6.58
C GLU A 128 3.18 -16.00 5.77
N ASP A 129 2.08 -16.40 6.42
CA ASP A 129 0.91 -17.00 5.80
C ASP A 129 -0.11 -15.95 5.32
N LEU A 130 0.09 -14.67 5.66
CA LEU A 130 -0.86 -13.59 5.36
C LEU A 130 -0.51 -12.90 4.05
N ASN A 131 -1.54 -12.60 3.27
CA ASN A 131 -1.38 -11.69 2.14
C ASN A 131 -1.27 -10.26 2.69
N HIS A 132 -0.18 -9.58 2.38
CA HIS A 132 -0.10 -8.13 2.56
C HIS A 132 -0.75 -7.43 1.37
N PHE A 133 -1.39 -6.30 1.61
CA PHE A 133 -2.09 -5.58 0.56
C PHE A 133 -2.26 -4.09 0.84
N TYR A 134 -2.48 -3.35 -0.24
CA TYR A 134 -2.79 -1.93 -0.27
C TYR A 134 -4.07 -1.75 -1.07
N VAL A 135 -5.18 -1.39 -0.43
CA VAL A 135 -6.50 -1.23 -1.07
C VAL A 135 -6.88 0.24 -1.07
N VAL A 136 -7.47 0.71 -2.17
CA VAL A 136 -7.96 2.06 -2.38
C VAL A 136 -9.45 2.02 -2.70
N GLY A 137 -10.25 2.63 -1.83
CA GLY A 137 -11.71 2.60 -1.95
C GLY A 137 -12.20 1.15 -1.94
N ASP A 138 -13.10 0.83 -2.87
CA ASP A 138 -13.74 -0.47 -3.05
C ASP A 138 -13.41 -1.13 -4.40
N GLN A 139 -12.38 -0.65 -5.12
CA GLN A 139 -12.16 -1.05 -6.52
C GLN A 139 -10.69 -1.38 -6.88
N ALA A 140 -9.71 -0.73 -6.23
CA ALA A 140 -8.31 -0.87 -6.64
C ALA A 140 -7.44 -1.42 -5.51
N PHE A 141 -6.46 -2.25 -5.86
CA PHE A 141 -5.57 -2.83 -4.88
C PHE A 141 -4.21 -3.21 -5.45
N ARG A 142 -3.24 -3.38 -4.55
CA ARG A 142 -2.06 -4.22 -4.72
C ARG A 142 -2.11 -5.33 -3.68
N LYS A 143 -1.94 -6.59 -4.08
CA LYS A 143 -1.97 -7.77 -3.20
C LYS A 143 -0.71 -8.60 -3.40
N GLU A 144 0.07 -8.76 -2.34
CA GLU A 144 1.24 -9.66 -2.27
C GLU A 144 0.78 -11.10 -2.04
N ALA A 145 1.52 -12.05 -2.60
CA ALA A 145 1.46 -13.44 -2.18
C ALA A 145 2.06 -13.62 -0.78
N PRO A 146 1.68 -14.65 -0.01
CA PRO A 146 2.31 -14.94 1.28
C PRO A 146 3.81 -15.17 1.10
N HIS A 147 4.62 -14.63 2.00
CA HIS A 147 6.07 -14.69 1.92
C HIS A 147 6.72 -14.54 3.30
N ASP A 148 7.95 -15.02 3.44
CA ASP A 148 8.73 -14.90 4.68
C ASP A 148 8.93 -13.42 5.08
N TYR A 149 9.00 -13.19 6.40
CA TYR A 149 9.33 -11.88 6.93
C TYR A 149 10.70 -11.40 6.45
N CYS A 150 10.71 -10.21 5.86
CA CYS A 150 11.93 -9.56 5.41
C CYS A 150 12.24 -8.39 6.34
N ASP A 151 13.12 -8.60 7.33
CA ASP A 151 13.62 -7.53 8.18
C ASP A 151 14.55 -6.58 7.39
N GLY A 152 14.49 -5.28 7.73
CA GLY A 152 14.73 -4.12 6.87
C GLY A 152 16.08 -3.89 6.16
N GLU A 153 17.01 -4.84 6.16
CA GLU A 153 18.31 -4.70 5.47
C GLU A 153 18.39 -5.40 4.10
N LYS A 154 17.37 -6.16 3.69
CA LYS A 154 17.43 -6.98 2.47
C LYS A 154 16.73 -6.42 1.24
N PHE A 155 15.97 -5.33 1.36
CA PHE A 155 15.27 -4.74 0.22
C PHE A 155 16.25 -3.90 -0.62
N SER A 156 16.66 -4.41 -1.76
CA SER A 156 17.25 -3.63 -2.85
C SER A 156 16.17 -3.27 -3.86
N ASP A 157 16.53 -2.72 -5.03
CA ASP A 157 15.55 -2.56 -6.11
C ASP A 157 15.14 -3.91 -6.73
N VAL A 158 15.93 -4.97 -6.57
CA VAL A 158 15.73 -6.26 -7.25
C VAL A 158 15.38 -7.42 -6.31
N GLU A 159 15.69 -7.32 -5.02
CA GLU A 159 15.45 -8.39 -4.04
C GLU A 159 14.92 -7.82 -2.71
N PRO A 160 14.15 -8.60 -1.92
CA PRO A 160 13.52 -9.86 -2.31
C PRO A 160 12.44 -9.63 -3.37
N GLU A 161 12.30 -10.57 -4.29
CA GLU A 161 11.16 -10.61 -5.19
C GLU A 161 9.94 -11.09 -4.39
N ILE A 162 8.93 -10.24 -4.30
CA ILE A 162 7.67 -10.57 -3.62
C ILE A 162 6.59 -10.45 -4.68
N PRO A 163 6.10 -11.58 -5.22
CA PRO A 163 5.06 -11.57 -6.23
C PRO A 163 3.83 -10.86 -5.70
N ALA A 164 3.39 -9.84 -6.42
CA ALA A 164 2.17 -9.14 -6.16
C ALA A 164 1.39 -8.87 -7.46
N GLN A 165 0.11 -8.59 -7.29
CA GLN A 165 -0.80 -8.22 -8.37
C GLN A 165 -1.40 -6.86 -8.07
N ILE A 166 -1.56 -6.03 -9.11
CA ILE A 166 -2.18 -4.72 -9.01
C ILE A 166 -3.40 -4.72 -9.91
N CYS A 167 -4.54 -4.28 -9.40
CA CYS A 167 -5.75 -4.09 -10.18
C CYS A 167 -6.32 -2.69 -9.89
N PHE A 168 -6.82 -2.01 -10.91
CA PHE A 168 -7.45 -0.70 -10.77
C PHE A 168 -8.99 -0.76 -10.83
N ASN A 169 -9.55 -1.94 -11.13
CA ASN A 169 -10.98 -2.17 -11.18
C ASN A 169 -11.31 -3.66 -10.97
N ASP A 170 -11.31 -4.10 -9.72
CA ASP A 170 -11.89 -5.38 -9.31
C ASP A 170 -12.57 -5.22 -7.95
N PRO A 171 -13.83 -4.77 -7.95
CA PRO A 171 -14.55 -4.50 -6.71
C PRO A 171 -14.79 -5.73 -5.85
N LYS A 172 -14.88 -6.90 -6.48
CA LYS A 172 -15.14 -8.15 -5.76
C LYS A 172 -13.94 -8.51 -4.88
N GLU A 173 -12.74 -8.50 -5.45
CA GLU A 173 -11.54 -8.81 -4.69
C GLU A 173 -11.19 -7.68 -3.71
N ALA A 174 -11.37 -6.41 -4.10
CA ALA A 174 -11.16 -5.28 -3.19
C ALA A 174 -12.04 -5.38 -1.94
N MET A 175 -13.34 -5.68 -2.09
CA MET A 175 -14.25 -5.88 -0.97
C MET A 175 -13.90 -7.09 -0.09
N ASN A 176 -13.38 -8.17 -0.69
CA ASN A 176 -12.87 -9.31 0.06
C ASN A 176 -11.66 -8.89 0.95
N LEU A 177 -10.71 -8.14 0.39
CA LEU A 177 -9.55 -7.63 1.14
C LEU A 177 -9.95 -6.65 2.24
N ILE A 178 -10.94 -5.78 2.00
CA ILE A 178 -11.52 -4.89 3.01
C ILE A 178 -12.10 -5.69 4.17
N GLY A 179 -12.89 -6.74 3.87
CA GLY A 179 -13.47 -7.60 4.90
C GLY A 179 -12.43 -8.30 5.75
N ILE A 180 -11.31 -8.74 5.16
CA ILE A 180 -10.16 -9.29 5.90
C ILE A 180 -9.51 -8.21 6.76
N PHE A 181 -9.25 -7.02 6.20
CA PHE A 181 -8.62 -5.92 6.90
C PHE A 181 -9.41 -5.50 8.14
N ASP A 182 -10.71 -5.23 7.98
CA ASP A 182 -11.55 -4.71 9.05
C ASP A 182 -11.68 -5.73 10.20
N GLN A 183 -11.78 -7.03 9.90
CA GLN A 183 -11.77 -8.08 10.92
C GLN A 183 -10.47 -8.11 11.74
N VAL A 184 -9.31 -8.01 11.08
CA VAL A 184 -8.02 -8.01 11.77
C VAL A 184 -7.82 -6.70 12.54
N TRP A 185 -8.24 -5.57 11.96
CA TRP A 185 -8.19 -4.26 12.59
C TRP A 185 -8.97 -4.24 13.91
N GLU A 186 -10.22 -4.69 13.91
CA GLU A 186 -11.06 -4.77 15.11
C GLU A 186 -10.48 -5.71 16.17
N ALA A 187 -9.80 -6.78 15.76
CA ALA A 187 -9.14 -7.69 16.69
C ALA A 187 -7.92 -7.05 17.37
N CYS A 188 -7.24 -6.12 16.69
CA CYS A 188 -6.06 -5.41 17.21
C CYS A 188 -6.38 -4.15 18.02
N GLU A 189 -7.60 -3.61 17.95
CA GLU A 189 -8.02 -2.45 18.74
C GLU A 189 -8.52 -2.80 20.16
N LYS A 190 -8.69 -4.08 20.47
CA LYS A 190 -9.11 -4.59 21.78
C LYS A 190 -7.93 -4.76 22.74
#